data_AF-A0A963K258-F1
#
_entry.id   AF-A0A963K258-F1
#
_cell.length_a   1.000
_cell.length_b   1.000
_cell.length_c   1.000
_cell.angle_alpha   90.00
_cell.angle_beta   90.00
_cell.angle_gamma   90.00
#
_symmetry.space_group_name_H-M   'P 1'
#
loop_
_entity.id
_entity.type
_entity.pdbx_description
1 polymer ?
#
loop_
_entity_poly.entity_id
_entity_poly.type
_entity_poly.pdbx_seq_one_letter_code
_entity_poly.pdbx_strand_id
1 'polypeptide(L)'
;MSVAVFGSVVADTRLVTEAPARLHTSNPATSRAAAGGVARNVATALARLGLPVRLSSRVGEDAEGRALLEGLRAAGVDTDGIGRSATQSTARYWAVLEPSGELVIGLADMAVLEEHGPAEVAPVAARRADAWFLDCNLPATTLALLLDHPARPALVAADTVSAAKAMRLADHLARLDLLFTNAAEAAALVGPGAPAELARRLVAKGVGGVVLGQGAAGLA
;
A
#
# COMPACT_ATOMS: atom_id res chain seq x y z
N MET A 1 10.12 17.90 9.27
CA MET A 1 9.79 17.19 8.02
C MET A 1 8.38 16.66 8.15
N SER A 2 7.50 16.95 7.20
CA SER A 2 6.10 16.51 7.13
C SER A 2 5.89 15.62 5.91
N VAL A 3 5.04 14.60 6.05
CA VAL A 3 4.83 13.60 4.99
C VAL A 3 3.34 13.51 4.65
N ALA A 4 3.03 13.61 3.35
CA ALA A 4 1.71 13.25 2.84
C ALA A 4 1.77 11.82 2.27
N VAL A 5 0.84 10.98 2.70
CA VAL A 5 0.78 9.57 2.34
C VAL A 5 -0.52 9.35 1.57
N PHE A 6 -0.47 8.63 0.46
CA PHE A 6 -1.62 8.35 -0.39
C PHE A 6 -1.68 6.85 -0.66
N GLY A 7 -2.79 6.21 -0.35
CA GLY A 7 -2.98 4.80 -0.66
C GLY A 7 -3.87 4.06 0.32
N SER A 8 -3.55 2.79 0.54
CA SER A 8 -4.42 1.81 1.17
C SER A 8 -4.57 1.93 2.69
N VAL A 9 -5.81 1.72 3.14
CA VAL A 9 -6.21 1.40 4.51
C VAL A 9 -7.06 0.13 4.42
N VAL A 10 -6.61 -0.97 5.02
CA VAL A 10 -7.18 -2.32 4.81
C VAL A 10 -7.46 -2.98 6.15
N ALA A 11 -8.55 -3.72 6.26
CA ALA A 11 -8.79 -4.67 7.34
C ALA A 11 -8.21 -6.04 6.94
N ASP A 12 -7.10 -6.43 7.56
CA ASP A 12 -6.46 -7.71 7.30
C ASP A 12 -6.98 -8.76 8.28
N THR A 13 -7.28 -9.96 7.79
CA THR A 13 -7.69 -11.10 8.60
C THR A 13 -6.83 -12.31 8.26
N ARG A 14 -6.13 -12.82 9.27
CA ARG A 14 -5.35 -14.05 9.18
C ARG A 14 -6.16 -15.19 9.76
N LEU A 15 -6.45 -16.20 8.94
CA LEU A 15 -7.10 -17.44 9.32
C LEU A 15 -6.06 -18.56 9.26
N VAL A 16 -5.92 -19.32 10.34
CA VAL A 16 -5.00 -20.48 10.38
C VAL A 16 -5.81 -21.72 10.63
N THR A 17 -5.78 -22.67 9.69
CA THR A 17 -6.43 -23.97 9.85
C THR A 17 -5.72 -24.77 10.94
N GLU A 18 -6.45 -25.60 11.68
CA GLU A 18 -5.87 -26.43 12.74
C GLU A 18 -5.07 -27.63 12.21
N ALA A 19 -5.31 -28.01 10.96
CA ALA A 19 -4.66 -29.09 10.22
C ALA A 19 -4.45 -28.68 8.75
N PRO A 20 -3.69 -29.45 7.94
CA PRO A 20 -3.57 -29.20 6.50
C PRO A 20 -4.94 -29.03 5.84
N ALA A 21 -5.06 -28.01 4.98
CA ALA A 21 -6.34 -27.55 4.50
C ALA A 21 -6.99 -28.58 3.56
N ARG A 22 -8.29 -28.85 3.79
CA ARG A 22 -9.09 -29.72 2.92
C ARG A 22 -10.02 -28.88 2.06
N LEU A 23 -9.90 -28.98 0.75
CA LEU A 23 -10.74 -28.25 -0.19
C LEU A 23 -12.19 -28.75 -0.17
N HIS A 24 -13.12 -27.87 -0.51
CA HIS A 24 -14.56 -28.16 -0.65
C HIS A 24 -15.26 -28.62 0.64
N THR A 25 -14.69 -28.32 1.81
CA THR A 25 -15.29 -28.58 3.12
C THR A 25 -14.96 -27.46 4.12
N SER A 26 -15.69 -27.42 5.24
CA SER A 26 -15.35 -26.55 6.36
C SER A 26 -14.09 -27.03 7.07
N ASN A 27 -13.18 -26.11 7.37
CA ASN A 27 -11.94 -26.37 8.10
C ASN A 27 -12.00 -25.60 9.43
N PRO A 28 -11.85 -26.25 10.60
CA PRO A 28 -11.65 -25.56 11.87
C PRO A 28 -10.42 -24.65 11.79
N ALA A 29 -10.57 -23.40 12.24
CA ALA A 29 -9.53 -22.38 12.13
C ALA A 29 -9.63 -21.34 13.24
N THR A 30 -8.47 -20.76 13.56
CA THR A 30 -8.39 -19.54 14.38
C THR A 30 -8.33 -18.32 13.49
N SER A 31 -9.00 -17.23 13.90
CA SER A 31 -9.03 -15.96 13.18
C SER A 31 -8.40 -14.85 14.01
N ARG A 32 -7.60 -14.00 13.36
CA ARG A 32 -7.05 -12.77 13.94
C ARG A 32 -7.17 -11.63 12.94
N ALA A 33 -7.92 -10.60 13.34
CA ALA A 33 -8.01 -9.36 12.60
C ALA A 33 -6.86 -8.41 12.97
N ALA A 34 -6.41 -7.62 12.00
CA ALA A 34 -5.39 -6.60 12.15
C ALA A 34 -5.68 -5.40 11.24
N ALA A 35 -5.20 -4.23 11.64
CA ALA A 35 -5.19 -3.06 10.78
C ALA A 35 -4.02 -3.15 9.79
N GLY A 36 -4.34 -3.21 8.50
CA GLY A 36 -3.42 -3.33 7.37
C GLY A 36 -3.47 -2.14 6.42
N GLY A 37 -2.88 -2.35 5.23
CA GLY A 37 -2.67 -1.33 4.21
C GLY A 37 -1.25 -0.76 4.24
N VAL A 38 -0.61 -0.72 3.08
CA VAL A 38 0.79 -0.25 2.92
C VAL A 38 0.90 1.21 3.34
N ALA A 39 0.09 2.10 2.75
CA ALA A 39 0.03 3.50 3.15
C ALA A 39 -0.30 3.69 4.64
N ARG A 40 -1.29 2.96 5.18
CA ARG A 40 -1.64 2.99 6.61
C ARG A 40 -0.44 2.66 7.50
N ASN A 41 0.30 1.60 7.17
CA ASN A 41 1.44 1.13 7.94
C ASN A 41 2.59 2.14 7.90
N VAL A 42 2.90 2.68 6.71
CA VAL A 42 3.90 3.74 6.55
C VAL A 42 3.50 4.99 7.32
N ALA A 43 2.25 5.44 7.20
CA ALA A 43 1.76 6.62 7.91
C ALA A 43 1.88 6.46 9.44
N THR A 44 1.49 5.29 9.96
CA THR A 44 1.58 4.97 11.39
C THR A 44 3.04 4.92 11.86
N ALA A 45 3.94 4.33 11.08
CA ALA A 45 5.36 4.25 11.42
C ALA A 45 6.00 5.65 11.47
N LEU A 46 5.74 6.49 10.46
CA LEU A 46 6.23 7.86 10.40
C LEU A 46 5.69 8.73 11.55
N ALA A 47 4.40 8.58 11.90
CA ALA A 47 3.81 9.29 13.02
C ALA A 47 4.43 8.87 14.36
N ARG A 48 4.72 7.58 14.55
CA ARG A 48 5.43 7.06 15.74
C ARG A 48 6.87 7.58 15.86
N LEU A 49 7.50 7.93 14.73
CA LEU A 49 8.81 8.60 14.70
C LEU A 49 8.70 10.12 14.97
N GLY A 50 7.51 10.63 15.30
CA GLY A 50 7.28 12.03 15.65
C GLY A 50 7.10 12.96 14.44
N LEU A 51 6.92 12.42 13.24
CA LEU A 51 6.69 13.23 12.04
C LEU A 51 5.20 13.60 11.91
N PRO A 52 4.87 14.83 11.49
CA PRO A 52 3.51 15.17 11.06
C PRO A 52 3.15 14.43 9.79
N VAL A 53 2.12 13.58 9.86
CA VAL A 53 1.66 12.75 8.74
C VAL A 53 0.21 13.02 8.41
N ARG A 54 -0.09 13.19 7.13
CA ARG A 54 -1.46 13.23 6.60
C ARG A 54 -1.67 12.05 5.67
N LEU A 55 -2.77 11.34 5.85
CA LEU A 55 -3.13 10.20 5.01
C LEU A 55 -4.35 10.56 4.14
N SER A 56 -4.18 10.45 2.83
CA SER A 56 -5.28 10.36 1.87
C SER A 56 -5.58 8.88 1.63
N SER A 57 -6.81 8.47 1.90
CA SER A 57 -7.30 7.11 1.64
C SER A 57 -8.81 7.10 1.44
N ARG A 58 -9.40 5.92 1.29
CA ARG A 58 -10.84 5.72 1.26
C ARG A 58 -11.23 4.44 1.97
N VAL A 59 -12.28 4.52 2.79
CA VAL A 59 -12.87 3.40 3.54
C VAL A 59 -14.38 3.36 3.30
N GLY A 60 -15.04 2.26 3.65
CA GLY A 60 -16.50 2.19 3.62
C GLY A 60 -17.15 2.88 4.82
N GLU A 61 -18.45 3.14 4.73
CA GLU A 61 -19.29 3.54 5.86
C GLU A 61 -19.68 2.35 6.76
N ASP A 62 -18.67 1.60 7.22
CA ASP A 62 -18.84 0.40 8.02
C ASP A 62 -18.04 0.44 9.34
N ALA A 63 -18.24 -0.59 10.18
CA ALA A 63 -17.60 -0.69 11.48
C ALA A 63 -16.07 -0.84 11.37
N GLU A 64 -15.59 -1.55 10.35
CA GLU A 64 -14.16 -1.75 10.09
C GLU A 64 -13.48 -0.43 9.71
N GLY A 65 -14.08 0.33 8.79
CA GLY A 65 -13.61 1.65 8.41
C GLY A 65 -13.55 2.60 9.59
N ARG A 66 -14.56 2.57 10.46
CA ARG A 66 -14.56 3.36 11.71
C ARG A 66 -13.40 2.97 12.64
N ALA A 67 -13.21 1.67 12.88
CA ALA A 67 -12.15 1.18 13.76
C ALA A 67 -10.75 1.51 13.21
N LEU A 68 -10.54 1.38 11.89
CA LEU A 68 -9.28 1.74 11.24
C LEU A 68 -8.96 3.23 11.38
N LEU A 69 -9.97 4.10 11.19
CA LEU A 69 -9.84 5.55 11.38
C LEU A 69 -9.51 5.92 12.83
N GLU A 70 -10.16 5.28 13.81
CA GLU A 70 -9.86 5.48 15.22
C GLU A 70 -8.41 5.07 15.56
N GLY A 71 -7.96 3.93 15.05
CA GLY A 71 -6.58 3.47 15.23
C GLY A 71 -5.53 4.39 14.61
N LEU A 72 -5.83 4.97 13.44
CA LEU A 72 -4.97 5.97 12.79
C LEU A 72 -4.86 7.26 13.60
N ARG A 73 -5.98 7.78 14.10
CA ARG A 73 -5.99 8.98 14.96
C ARG A 73 -5.24 8.74 16.26
N ALA A 74 -5.44 7.59 16.88
CA ALA A 74 -4.70 7.19 18.09
C ALA A 74 -3.18 7.09 17.85
N ALA A 75 -2.76 6.79 16.61
CA ALA A 75 -1.36 6.79 16.21
C ALA A 75 -0.79 8.17 15.85
N GLY A 76 -1.60 9.24 15.91
CA GLY A 76 -1.17 10.60 15.58
C GLY A 76 -1.19 10.94 14.09
N VAL A 77 -1.89 10.16 13.26
CA VAL A 77 -2.06 10.45 11.82
C VAL A 77 -3.25 11.38 11.62
N ASP A 78 -3.07 12.45 10.84
CA ASP A 78 -4.16 13.30 10.34
C ASP A 78 -4.97 12.50 9.30
N THR A 79 -6.23 12.22 9.66
CA THR A 79 -7.19 11.42 8.88
C THR A 79 -8.20 12.24 8.09
N ASP A 80 -8.08 13.58 8.09
CA ASP A 80 -9.10 14.45 7.45
C ASP A 80 -9.15 14.27 5.94
N GLY A 81 -8.09 13.71 5.35
CA GLY A 81 -8.01 13.31 3.95
C GLY A 81 -8.59 11.94 3.61
N ILE A 82 -9.19 11.22 4.58
CA ILE A 82 -9.74 9.88 4.35
C ILE A 82 -11.24 9.98 4.09
N GLY A 83 -11.63 9.74 2.85
CA GLY A 83 -13.02 9.72 2.42
C GLY A 83 -13.76 8.46 2.85
N ARG A 84 -15.10 8.55 2.91
CA ARG A 84 -15.98 7.40 3.16
C ARG A 84 -16.83 7.12 1.92
N SER A 85 -16.87 5.86 1.52
CA SER A 85 -17.72 5.38 0.44
C SER A 85 -19.06 4.91 0.98
N ALA A 86 -20.14 5.42 0.39
CA ALA A 86 -21.50 4.93 0.62
C ALA A 86 -21.84 3.71 -0.26
N THR A 87 -20.98 3.39 -1.24
CA THR A 87 -21.22 2.36 -2.28
C THR A 87 -20.32 1.14 -2.14
N GLN A 88 -19.18 1.26 -1.45
CA GLN A 88 -18.22 0.18 -1.27
C GLN A 88 -17.94 -0.05 0.22
N SER A 89 -17.67 -1.29 0.60
CA SER A 89 -17.14 -1.60 1.92
C SER A 89 -15.67 -1.21 2.05
N THR A 90 -15.21 -1.04 3.29
CA THR A 90 -13.80 -0.93 3.62
C THR A 90 -13.01 -2.09 3.02
N ALA A 91 -11.82 -1.80 2.51
CA ALA A 91 -10.97 -2.81 1.88
C ALA A 91 -10.63 -3.92 2.88
N ARG A 92 -10.67 -5.17 2.44
CA ARG A 92 -10.40 -6.36 3.25
C ARG A 92 -9.44 -7.30 2.55
N TYR A 93 -8.56 -7.89 3.34
CA TYR A 93 -7.72 -8.99 2.90
C TYR A 93 -7.85 -10.16 3.85
N TRP A 94 -8.10 -11.36 3.32
CA TRP A 94 -8.10 -12.60 4.08
C TRP A 94 -6.97 -13.50 3.61
N ALA A 95 -6.11 -13.91 4.54
CA ALA A 95 -5.11 -14.93 4.30
C ALA A 95 -5.51 -16.20 5.04
N VAL A 96 -5.81 -17.27 4.30
CA VAL A 96 -6.00 -18.62 4.85
C VAL A 96 -4.67 -19.35 4.78
N LEU A 97 -4.17 -19.76 5.94
CA LEU A 97 -2.87 -20.37 6.11
C LEU A 97 -2.99 -21.75 6.73
N GLU A 98 -2.06 -22.62 6.40
CA GLU A 98 -1.88 -23.89 7.10
C GLU A 98 -1.16 -23.70 8.45
N PRO A 99 -1.14 -24.71 9.35
CA PRO A 99 -0.35 -24.67 10.57
C PRO A 99 1.14 -24.38 10.35
N SER A 100 1.68 -24.77 9.19
CA SER A 100 3.06 -24.48 8.76
C SER A 100 3.32 -22.99 8.54
N GLY A 101 2.26 -22.18 8.38
CA GLY A 101 2.34 -20.79 7.97
C GLY A 101 2.28 -20.59 6.45
N GLU A 102 2.23 -21.66 5.66
CA GLU A 102 2.08 -21.60 4.21
C GLU A 102 0.72 -21.04 3.81
N LEU A 103 0.69 -20.19 2.79
CA LEU A 103 -0.54 -19.60 2.26
C LEU A 103 -1.29 -20.61 1.41
N VAL A 104 -2.52 -20.93 1.83
CA VAL A 104 -3.46 -21.75 1.06
C VAL A 104 -4.15 -20.88 0.01
N ILE A 105 -4.77 -19.78 0.46
CA ILE A 105 -5.45 -18.83 -0.41
C ILE A 105 -5.49 -17.44 0.21
N GLY A 106 -5.26 -16.43 -0.63
CA GLY A 106 -5.48 -15.02 -0.31
C GLY A 106 -6.70 -14.49 -1.05
N LEU A 107 -7.59 -13.78 -0.34
CA LEU A 107 -8.75 -13.11 -0.92
C LEU A 107 -8.63 -11.61 -0.65
N ALA A 108 -8.80 -10.79 -1.68
CA ALA A 108 -8.67 -9.34 -1.58
C ALA A 108 -9.91 -8.65 -2.13
N ASP A 109 -10.64 -7.94 -1.27
CA ASP A 109 -11.68 -7.00 -1.66
C ASP A 109 -11.13 -5.58 -1.47
N MET A 110 -10.77 -4.95 -2.58
CA MET A 110 -10.05 -3.68 -2.61
C MET A 110 -10.83 -2.59 -3.36
N ALA A 111 -12.10 -2.84 -3.68
CA ALA A 111 -12.87 -2.03 -4.62
C ALA A 111 -13.01 -0.57 -4.19
N VAL A 112 -13.10 -0.28 -2.89
CA VAL A 112 -13.17 1.09 -2.36
C VAL A 112 -11.94 1.94 -2.72
N LEU A 113 -10.77 1.33 -2.93
CA LEU A 113 -9.56 2.05 -3.30
C LEU A 113 -9.58 2.50 -4.77
N GLU A 114 -10.42 1.88 -5.61
CA GLU A 114 -10.62 2.32 -7.00
C GLU A 114 -11.46 3.60 -7.11
N GLU A 115 -12.23 3.95 -6.06
CA GLU A 115 -12.94 5.24 -5.97
C GLU A 115 -12.01 6.39 -5.55
N HIS A 116 -10.71 6.14 -5.41
CA HIS A 116 -9.75 7.16 -5.00
C HIS A 116 -9.27 7.99 -6.19
N GLY A 117 -10.11 8.94 -6.62
CA GLY A 117 -9.86 9.81 -7.77
C GLY A 117 -9.25 11.18 -7.43
N PRO A 118 -9.25 12.11 -8.41
CA PRO A 118 -8.71 13.47 -8.26
C PRO A 118 -9.32 14.24 -7.08
N ALA A 119 -10.63 14.13 -6.86
CA ALA A 119 -11.32 14.85 -5.79
C ALA A 119 -10.90 14.35 -4.41
N GLU A 120 -10.61 13.05 -4.28
CA GLU A 120 -10.20 12.41 -3.04
C GLU A 120 -8.75 12.74 -2.66
N VAL A 121 -7.84 12.88 -3.63
CA VAL A 121 -6.45 13.23 -3.34
C VAL A 121 -6.21 14.73 -3.18
N ALA A 122 -7.02 15.58 -3.84
CA ALA A 122 -6.78 17.02 -3.91
C ALA A 122 -6.63 17.71 -2.54
N PRO A 123 -7.47 17.43 -1.51
CA PRO A 123 -7.34 18.10 -0.21
C PRO A 123 -5.99 17.87 0.47
N VAL A 124 -5.42 16.67 0.31
CA VAL A 124 -4.11 16.32 0.89
C VAL A 124 -2.97 16.82 0.01
N ALA A 125 -3.09 16.67 -1.32
CA ALA A 125 -2.08 17.09 -2.30
C ALA A 125 -1.91 18.61 -2.38
N ALA A 126 -2.97 19.39 -2.11
CA ALA A 126 -2.91 20.85 -2.08
C ALA A 126 -2.13 21.40 -0.87
N ARG A 127 -1.96 20.61 0.19
CA ARG A 127 -1.24 21.02 1.41
C ARG A 127 0.24 20.68 1.26
N ARG A 128 1.11 21.69 1.32
CA ARG A 128 2.58 21.51 1.26
C ARG A 128 3.05 20.41 2.23
N ALA A 129 3.87 19.50 1.73
CA ALA A 129 4.57 18.47 2.49
C ALA A 129 6.03 18.44 2.06
N ASP A 130 6.92 17.91 2.90
CA ASP A 130 8.35 17.82 2.57
C ASP A 130 8.67 16.53 1.79
N ALA A 131 7.81 15.50 1.91
CA ALA A 131 7.88 14.28 1.12
C ALA A 131 6.49 13.67 0.89
N TRP A 132 6.36 12.93 -0.21
CA TRP A 132 5.17 12.13 -0.51
C TRP A 132 5.50 10.64 -0.50
N PHE A 133 4.58 9.83 0.00
CA PHE A 133 4.60 8.37 -0.15
C PHE A 133 3.33 7.91 -0.85
N LEU A 134 3.48 7.08 -1.88
CA LEU A 134 2.40 6.50 -2.67
C LEU A 134 2.44 4.97 -2.55
N ASP A 135 1.30 4.29 -2.56
CA ASP A 135 1.27 2.85 -2.83
C ASP A 135 0.47 2.53 -4.09
N CYS A 136 0.80 1.42 -4.75
CA CYS A 136 0.12 1.00 -5.97
C CYS A 136 -1.28 0.42 -5.77
N ASN A 137 -1.90 0.54 -4.58
CA ASN A 137 -3.34 0.28 -4.47
C ASN A 137 -4.16 1.41 -5.09
N LEU A 138 -3.59 2.60 -5.25
CA LEU A 138 -4.23 3.69 -5.98
C LEU A 138 -4.41 3.36 -7.47
N PRO A 139 -5.48 3.85 -8.11
CA PRO A 139 -5.65 3.76 -9.56
C PRO A 139 -4.46 4.36 -10.31
N ALA A 140 -4.12 3.80 -11.47
CA ALA A 140 -3.04 4.30 -12.31
C ALA A 140 -3.22 5.78 -12.69
N THR A 141 -4.46 6.20 -12.97
CA THR A 141 -4.83 7.59 -13.25
C THR A 141 -4.55 8.52 -12.07
N THR A 142 -4.79 8.07 -10.85
CA THR A 142 -4.54 8.82 -9.62
C THR A 142 -3.04 8.93 -9.33
N LEU A 143 -2.28 7.85 -9.53
CA LEU A 143 -0.82 7.87 -9.44
C LEU A 143 -0.22 8.86 -10.43
N ALA A 144 -0.64 8.81 -11.71
CA ALA A 144 -0.21 9.75 -12.74
C ALA A 144 -0.49 11.20 -12.33
N LEU A 145 -1.71 11.49 -11.86
CA LEU A 145 -2.10 12.82 -11.40
C LEU A 145 -1.20 13.33 -10.27
N LEU A 146 -0.93 12.50 -9.26
CA LEU A 146 -0.05 12.87 -8.15
C LEU A 146 1.39 13.10 -8.64
N LEU A 147 1.89 12.23 -9.51
CA LEU A 147 3.27 12.32 -10.01
C LEU A 147 3.50 13.52 -10.93
N ASP A 148 2.45 14.03 -11.57
CA ASP A 148 2.47 15.26 -12.37
C ASP A 148 1.96 16.50 -11.61
N HIS A 149 1.61 16.36 -10.32
CA HIS A 149 1.04 17.45 -9.54
C HIS A 149 2.05 18.61 -9.34
N PRO A 150 1.66 19.88 -9.55
CA PRO A 150 2.59 21.02 -9.48
C PRO A 150 3.16 21.26 -8.07
N ALA A 151 2.42 20.88 -7.03
CA ALA A 151 2.88 20.99 -5.63
C ALA A 151 3.63 19.75 -5.13
N ARG A 152 3.96 18.80 -6.02
CA ARG A 152 4.71 17.59 -5.68
C ARG A 152 6.06 17.97 -5.04
N PRO A 153 6.44 17.37 -3.91
CA PRO A 153 7.71 17.66 -3.26
C PRO A 153 8.88 17.08 -4.07
N ALA A 154 10.09 17.46 -3.66
CA ALA A 154 11.33 16.93 -4.24
C ALA A 154 11.62 15.47 -3.84
N LEU A 155 10.92 14.92 -2.84
CA LEU A 155 11.06 13.53 -2.42
C LEU A 155 9.71 12.81 -2.55
N VAL A 156 9.61 11.92 -3.54
CA VAL A 156 8.47 11.04 -3.76
C VAL A 156 8.94 9.60 -3.71
N ALA A 157 8.42 8.88 -2.71
CA ALA A 157 8.60 7.45 -2.58
C ALA A 157 7.34 6.69 -3.01
N ALA A 158 7.50 5.51 -3.58
CA ALA A 158 6.38 4.61 -3.86
C ALA A 158 6.66 3.16 -3.48
N ASP A 159 5.62 2.41 -3.14
CA ASP A 159 5.67 0.95 -2.92
C ASP A 159 4.82 0.21 -3.97
N THR A 160 5.39 -0.84 -4.55
CA THR A 160 4.77 -1.58 -5.66
C THR A 160 3.61 -2.49 -5.26
N VAL A 161 3.45 -2.85 -3.99
CA VAL A 161 2.38 -3.66 -3.38
C VAL A 161 2.29 -5.11 -3.87
N SER A 162 2.21 -5.32 -5.18
CA SER A 162 2.17 -6.64 -5.83
C SER A 162 2.59 -6.52 -7.29
N ALA A 163 3.02 -7.62 -7.91
CA ALA A 163 3.48 -7.63 -9.30
C ALA A 163 2.45 -7.04 -10.28
N ALA A 164 1.16 -7.33 -10.07
CA ALA A 164 0.09 -6.77 -10.89
C ALA A 164 -0.09 -5.25 -10.70
N LYS A 165 0.02 -4.78 -9.45
CA LYS A 165 -0.16 -3.36 -9.10
C LYS A 165 1.07 -2.52 -9.47
N ALA A 166 2.26 -3.10 -9.43
CA ALA A 166 3.52 -2.47 -9.85
C ALA A 166 3.41 -1.84 -11.24
N MET A 167 2.73 -2.52 -12.18
CA MET A 167 2.54 -2.06 -13.55
C MET A 167 1.84 -0.70 -13.66
N ARG A 168 1.11 -0.25 -12.63
CA ARG A 168 0.50 1.09 -12.59
C ARG A 168 1.53 2.22 -12.59
N LEU A 169 2.80 1.94 -12.29
CA LEU A 169 3.91 2.89 -12.30
C LEU A 169 4.81 2.78 -13.54
N ALA A 170 4.54 1.84 -14.47
CA ALA A 170 5.49 1.50 -15.55
C ALA A 170 5.95 2.72 -16.37
N ASP A 171 5.04 3.65 -16.65
CA ASP A 171 5.31 4.87 -17.43
C ASP A 171 5.75 6.07 -16.58
N HIS A 172 5.83 5.91 -15.26
CA HIS A 172 6.11 7.00 -14.31
C HIS A 172 7.33 6.76 -13.43
N LEU A 173 8.13 5.72 -13.68
CA LEU A 173 9.30 5.37 -12.86
C LEU A 173 10.29 6.55 -12.70
N ALA A 174 10.53 7.32 -13.76
CA ALA A 174 11.41 8.50 -13.74
C ALA A 174 10.91 9.67 -12.88
N ARG A 175 9.68 9.58 -12.35
CA ARG A 175 9.08 10.59 -11.47
C ARG A 175 9.29 10.29 -9.99
N LEU A 176 9.92 9.16 -9.65
CA LEU A 176 10.10 8.65 -8.29
C LEU A 176 11.54 8.81 -7.84
N ASP A 177 11.72 9.29 -6.61
CA ASP A 177 13.02 9.41 -5.97
C ASP A 177 13.41 8.12 -5.23
N LEU A 178 12.42 7.36 -4.76
CA LEU A 178 12.63 6.08 -4.10
C LEU A 178 11.52 5.09 -4.46
N LEU A 179 11.88 3.87 -4.83
CA LEU A 179 10.92 2.78 -5.07
C LEU A 179 11.18 1.61 -4.12
N PHE A 180 10.18 1.27 -3.31
CA PHE A 180 10.14 0.05 -2.51
C PHE A 180 9.47 -1.05 -3.32
N THR A 181 10.16 -2.18 -3.44
CA THR A 181 9.71 -3.30 -4.27
C THR A 181 10.32 -4.61 -3.80
N ASN A 182 9.86 -5.74 -4.33
CA ASN A 182 10.53 -7.02 -4.20
C ASN A 182 10.93 -7.58 -5.58
N ALA A 183 11.61 -8.72 -5.61
CA ALA A 183 12.09 -9.30 -6.88
C ALA A 183 10.95 -9.62 -7.88
N ALA A 184 9.79 -10.10 -7.40
CA ALA A 184 8.67 -10.45 -8.27
C ALA A 184 8.00 -9.18 -8.86
N GLU A 185 7.83 -8.16 -8.04
CA GLU A 185 7.30 -6.84 -8.43
C GLU A 185 8.22 -6.10 -9.39
N ALA A 186 9.52 -6.04 -9.07
CA ALA A 186 10.51 -5.43 -9.95
C ALA A 186 10.58 -6.17 -11.29
N ALA A 187 10.52 -7.50 -11.29
CA ALA A 187 10.53 -8.29 -12.51
C ALA A 187 9.31 -8.03 -13.41
N ALA A 188 8.15 -7.67 -12.83
CA ALA A 188 6.99 -7.25 -13.63
C ALA A 188 7.29 -5.98 -14.44
N LEU A 189 8.06 -5.04 -13.87
CA LEU A 189 8.39 -3.76 -14.48
C LEU A 189 9.56 -3.81 -15.48
N VAL A 190 10.59 -4.63 -15.21
CA VAL A 190 11.85 -4.63 -15.98
C VAL A 190 12.29 -6.01 -16.51
N GLY A 191 11.38 -6.98 -16.47
CA GLY A 191 11.64 -8.38 -16.82
C GLY A 191 12.41 -9.13 -15.73
N PRO A 192 12.49 -10.46 -15.83
CA PRO A 192 13.16 -11.30 -14.82
C PRO A 192 14.67 -11.00 -14.76
N GLY A 193 15.26 -11.25 -13.60
CA GLY A 193 16.67 -11.04 -13.34
C GLY A 193 17.04 -11.25 -11.87
N ALA A 194 18.34 -11.22 -11.57
CA ALA A 194 18.81 -11.22 -10.19
C ALA A 194 18.50 -9.87 -9.50
N PRO A 195 18.29 -9.84 -8.17
CA PRO A 195 17.90 -8.62 -7.44
C PRO A 195 18.72 -7.36 -7.76
N ALA A 196 20.05 -7.45 -7.72
CA ALA A 196 20.92 -6.31 -8.05
C ALA A 196 20.85 -5.87 -9.52
N GLU A 197 20.46 -6.76 -10.43
CA GLU A 197 20.21 -6.42 -11.83
C GLU A 197 18.86 -5.72 -11.99
N LEU A 198 17.81 -6.22 -11.32
CA LEU A 198 16.48 -5.62 -11.30
C LEU A 198 16.55 -4.17 -10.79
N ALA A 199 17.24 -3.94 -9.66
CA ALA A 199 17.44 -2.60 -9.11
C ALA A 199 18.16 -1.67 -10.10
N ARG A 200 19.25 -2.14 -10.74
CA ARG A 200 19.97 -1.35 -11.76
C ARG A 200 19.11 -1.00 -12.97
N ARG A 201 18.28 -1.93 -13.45
CA ARG A 201 17.37 -1.67 -14.58
C ARG A 201 16.28 -0.66 -14.21
N LEU A 202 15.77 -0.69 -12.98
CA LEU A 202 14.82 0.31 -12.47
C LEU A 202 15.45 1.70 -12.37
N VAL A 203 16.69 1.80 -11.88
CA VAL A 203 17.45 3.07 -11.89
C VAL A 203 17.70 3.55 -13.32
N ALA A 204 18.03 2.63 -14.25
CA ALA A 204 18.18 2.98 -15.67
C ALA A 204 16.87 3.45 -16.33
N LYS A 205 15.71 3.13 -15.75
CA LYS A 205 14.38 3.67 -16.13
C LYS A 205 14.09 5.03 -15.48
N GLY A 206 14.99 5.55 -14.65
CA GLY A 206 14.94 6.91 -14.10
C GLY A 206 14.56 7.01 -12.62
N VAL A 207 14.32 5.90 -11.92
CA VAL A 207 14.07 5.94 -10.47
C VAL A 207 15.34 6.44 -9.76
N GLY A 208 15.21 7.39 -8.83
CA GLY A 208 16.34 7.94 -8.07
C GLY A 208 17.07 6.90 -7.21
N GLY A 209 16.33 5.99 -6.59
CA GLY A 209 16.86 4.88 -5.79
C GLY A 209 15.84 3.75 -5.63
N VAL A 210 16.33 2.55 -5.35
CA VAL A 210 15.50 1.34 -5.20
C VAL A 210 15.83 0.68 -3.86
N VAL A 211 14.80 0.26 -3.15
CA VAL A 211 14.90 -0.61 -1.97
C VAL A 211 14.22 -1.92 -2.33
N LEU A 212 15.01 -2.96 -2.58
CA LEU A 212 14.50 -4.26 -3.00
C LEU A 212 14.48 -5.25 -1.84
N GLY A 213 13.29 -5.58 -1.34
CA GLY A 213 13.07 -6.55 -0.28
C GLY A 213 13.32 -7.99 -0.73
N GLN A 214 14.14 -8.73 0.02
CA GLN A 214 14.48 -10.14 -0.22
C GLN A 214 14.00 -11.08 0.89
N GLY A 215 12.99 -10.65 1.65
CA GLY A 215 12.50 -11.39 2.81
C GLY A 215 13.59 -11.59 3.85
N ALA A 216 13.85 -12.85 4.24
CA ALA A 216 14.88 -13.18 5.24
C ALA A 216 16.31 -12.81 4.81
N ALA A 217 16.57 -12.65 3.50
CA ALA A 217 17.89 -12.26 3.00
C ALA A 217 18.18 -10.75 3.10
N GLY A 218 17.22 -9.95 3.59
CA GLY A 218 17.40 -8.52 3.81
C GLY A 218 17.01 -7.66 2.61
N LEU A 219 17.86 -6.69 2.26
CA LEU A 219 17.62 -5.67 1.23
C LEU A 219 18.75 -5.67 0.20
N ALA A 220 18.41 -5.40 -1.07
CA ALA A 220 19.33 -5.17 -2.18
C ALA A 220 19.12 -3.82 -2.85
#